data_AF-A0AAD7ARW4-F1
#
_entry.id   AF-A0AAD7ARW4-F1
#
_cell.length_a   1.000
_cell.length_b   1.000
_cell.length_c   1.000
_cell.angle_alpha   90.00
_cell.angle_beta   90.00
_cell.angle_gamma   90.00
#
_symmetry.space_group_name_H-M   'P 1'
#
loop_
_entity.id
_entity.type
_entity.pdbx_description
1 polymer ?
#
loop_
_entity_poly.entity_id
_entity_poly.type
_entity_poly.pdbx_seq_one_letter_code
_entity_poly.pdbx_strand_id
1 'polypeptide(L)'
;GLVEIFDSSARNGSLGNQHYYRPYNAMLAYCFGENFDFVVLLWVSPTDMFGEADDRKATGFVQLVVFVDVDQRPVLFLDLKDDSHVGFPAKRKAADVRMRKRYNDLLYDCPIPKLHGLSVLGTHMRVYCRDKADGIVRPSSVP
;
A
#
# COMPACT_ATOMS: atom_id res chain seq x y z
N GLY A 1 -11.26 20.81 2.99
CA GLY A 1 -11.75 19.41 2.96
C GLY A 1 -10.69 18.43 2.46
N LEU A 2 -11.00 17.15 2.24
CA LEU A 2 -10.01 16.13 1.81
C LEU A 2 -9.22 16.54 0.54
N VAL A 3 -9.90 17.14 -0.44
CA VAL A 3 -9.27 17.65 -1.68
C VAL A 3 -8.15 18.66 -1.37
N GLU A 4 -8.43 19.66 -0.52
CA GLU A 4 -7.43 20.67 -0.12
C GLU A 4 -6.20 20.05 0.58
N ILE A 5 -6.39 18.96 1.33
CA ILE A 5 -5.28 18.26 2.00
C ILE A 5 -4.37 17.61 0.95
N PHE A 6 -4.93 16.94 -0.06
CA PHE A 6 -4.15 16.38 -1.16
C PHE A 6 -3.48 17.48 -2.00
N ASP A 7 -4.18 18.57 -2.32
CA ASP A 7 -3.63 19.70 -3.09
C ASP A 7 -2.51 20.43 -2.35
N SER A 8 -2.61 20.57 -1.02
CA SER A 8 -1.54 21.13 -0.20
C SER A 8 -0.33 20.21 -0.17
N SER A 9 -0.54 18.90 -0.10
CA SER A 9 0.54 17.92 -0.11
C SER A 9 1.29 17.90 -1.44
N ALA A 10 0.57 17.86 -2.57
CA ALA A 10 1.16 17.88 -3.90
C ALA A 10 2.02 19.14 -4.18
N ARG A 11 1.62 20.30 -3.62
CA ARG A 11 2.38 21.56 -3.77
C ARG A 11 3.66 21.60 -2.94
N ASN A 12 3.76 20.83 -1.86
CA ASN A 12 4.87 20.86 -0.90
C ASN A 12 5.82 19.66 -1.07
N GLY A 13 5.91 19.08 -2.28
CA GLY A 13 6.53 17.78 -2.58
C GLY A 13 8.04 17.61 -2.32
N SER A 14 8.67 18.38 -1.44
CA SER A 14 10.12 18.32 -1.18
C SER A 14 10.59 17.11 -0.34
N LEU A 15 9.69 16.24 0.12
CA LEU A 15 9.97 15.16 1.10
C LEU A 15 9.71 13.74 0.58
N GLY A 16 9.64 13.54 -0.75
CA GLY A 16 9.29 12.24 -1.33
C GLY A 16 7.91 11.76 -0.85
N ASN A 17 7.66 10.45 -0.77
CA ASN A 17 6.32 9.92 -0.47
C ASN A 17 5.71 10.30 0.89
N GLN A 18 6.49 10.89 1.82
CA GLN A 18 6.03 11.25 3.16
C GLN A 18 4.91 12.30 3.16
N HIS A 19 4.86 13.20 2.17
CA HIS A 19 3.84 14.24 2.13
C HIS A 19 2.43 13.71 1.83
N TYR A 20 2.32 12.47 1.34
CA TYR A 20 1.04 11.81 1.10
C TYR A 20 0.51 11.02 2.30
N TYR A 21 1.28 10.84 3.37
CA TYR A 21 0.83 10.14 4.58
C TYR A 21 -0.41 10.73 5.22
N ARG A 22 -0.34 12.02 5.53
CA ARG A 22 -1.42 12.73 6.19
C ARG A 22 -2.70 12.74 5.34
N PRO A 23 -2.65 13.03 4.03
CA PRO A 23 -3.81 12.88 3.15
C PRO A 23 -4.43 11.49 3.17
N TYR A 24 -3.62 10.43 3.01
CA TYR A 24 -4.14 9.06 2.98
C TYR A 24 -4.70 8.62 4.34
N ASN A 25 -4.06 8.98 5.46
CA ASN A 25 -4.60 8.72 6.79
C ASN A 25 -5.94 9.42 6.99
N ALA A 26 -6.06 10.69 6.60
CA ALA A 26 -7.31 11.43 6.69
C ALA A 26 -8.41 10.82 5.81
N MET A 27 -8.07 10.38 4.59
CA MET A 27 -8.99 9.71 3.69
C MET A 27 -9.49 8.39 4.28
N LEU A 28 -8.60 7.55 4.83
CA LEU A 28 -8.96 6.27 5.42
C LEU A 28 -9.80 6.47 6.68
N ALA A 29 -9.43 7.43 7.54
CA ALA A 29 -10.24 7.81 8.70
C ALA A 29 -11.64 8.26 8.29
N TYR A 30 -11.77 9.05 7.21
CA TYR A 30 -13.06 9.46 6.68
C TYR A 30 -13.88 8.30 6.11
N CYS A 31 -13.25 7.37 5.38
CA CYS A 31 -13.93 6.24 4.75
C CYS A 31 -14.41 5.20 5.78
N PHE A 32 -13.64 4.97 6.83
CA PHE A 32 -13.89 3.87 7.78
C PHE A 32 -14.47 4.35 9.12
N GLY A 33 -14.30 5.63 9.47
CA GLY A 33 -14.84 6.20 10.71
C GLY A 33 -14.28 5.52 11.96
N GLU A 34 -15.10 5.47 13.01
CA GLU A 34 -14.77 4.83 14.31
C GLU A 34 -15.04 3.31 14.33
N ASN A 35 -15.62 2.77 13.25
CA ASN A 35 -16.02 1.36 13.19
C ASN A 35 -14.84 0.40 12.96
N PHE A 36 -13.64 0.94 12.73
CA PHE A 36 -12.45 0.16 12.40
C PHE A 36 -11.22 0.71 13.13
N ASP A 37 -10.54 -0.16 13.85
CA ASP A 37 -9.22 0.12 14.39
C ASP A 37 -8.15 -0.11 13.32
N PHE A 38 -7.57 0.95 12.77
CA PHE A 38 -6.45 0.84 11.84
C PHE A 38 -5.18 1.48 12.43
N VAL A 39 -4.03 0.85 12.19
CA VAL A 39 -2.72 1.40 12.60
C VAL A 39 -1.82 1.52 11.39
N VAL A 40 -1.35 2.73 11.12
CA VAL A 40 -0.43 3.00 10.00
C VAL A 40 0.98 2.62 10.39
N LEU A 41 1.42 1.42 10.01
CA LEU A 41 2.78 0.94 10.30
C LEU A 41 3.67 0.85 9.06
N LEU A 42 4.96 1.08 9.31
CA LEU A 42 6.03 0.70 8.39
C LEU A 42 6.15 -0.83 8.40
N TRP A 43 5.99 -1.46 7.25
CA TRP A 43 6.14 -2.92 7.15
C TRP A 43 7.35 -3.29 6.32
N VAL A 44 8.24 -4.04 6.95
CA VAL A 44 9.40 -4.67 6.34
C VAL A 44 9.06 -6.15 6.11
N SER A 45 9.24 -6.64 4.89
CA SER A 45 8.98 -8.05 4.61
C SER A 45 9.93 -8.90 5.45
N PRO A 46 9.46 -9.97 6.10
CA PRO A 46 10.37 -10.95 6.68
C PRO A 46 11.40 -11.44 5.67
N THR A 47 11.01 -11.63 4.40
CA THR A 47 11.92 -11.99 3.30
C THR A 47 12.98 -10.94 3.02
N ASP A 48 12.68 -9.66 3.27
CA ASP A 48 13.63 -8.55 3.07
C ASP A 48 14.53 -8.35 4.31
N MET A 49 14.15 -8.85 5.49
CA MET A 49 14.97 -8.78 6.73
C MET A 49 16.05 -9.86 6.81
N PHE A 50 15.82 -11.04 6.23
CA PHE A 50 16.73 -12.18 6.31
C PHE A 50 17.47 -12.52 4.99
N GLY A 51 17.20 -11.78 3.90
CA GLY A 51 17.95 -11.89 2.65
C GLY A 51 19.26 -11.12 2.73
N GLU A 52 20.34 -11.65 2.14
CA GLU A 52 21.62 -10.94 1.97
C GLU A 52 21.35 -9.50 1.52
N ALA A 53 21.82 -8.56 2.33
CA ALA A 53 21.72 -7.14 2.07
C ALA A 53 22.49 -6.80 0.79
N ASP A 54 21.82 -6.89 -0.36
CA ASP A 54 22.17 -6.08 -1.52
C ASP A 54 21.86 -4.65 -1.11
N ASP A 55 22.88 -3.96 -0.61
CA ASP A 55 22.90 -2.61 -0.03
C ASP A 55 22.25 -1.53 -0.94
N ARG A 56 21.88 -1.92 -2.17
CA ARG A 56 21.17 -1.10 -3.16
C ARG A 56 19.66 -1.31 -3.22
N LYS A 57 19.09 -2.28 -2.49
CA LYS A 57 17.65 -2.63 -2.53
C LYS A 57 16.83 -2.15 -1.33
N ALA A 58 17.46 -1.58 -0.30
CA ALA A 58 16.79 -1.01 0.87
C ALA A 58 16.07 0.35 0.60
N THR A 59 15.62 0.61 -0.63
CA THR A 59 14.84 1.81 -0.99
C THR A 59 13.33 1.54 -1.08
N GLY A 60 12.91 0.36 -0.63
CA GLY A 60 11.56 -0.16 -0.77
C GLY A 60 10.72 -0.14 0.50
N PHE A 61 10.94 0.78 1.45
CA PHE A 61 10.05 0.99 2.60
C PHE A 61 8.59 1.05 2.10
N VAL A 62 7.79 0.03 2.43
CA VAL A 62 6.34 0.05 2.16
C VAL A 62 5.68 0.80 3.29
N GLN A 63 4.77 1.67 2.90
CA GLN A 63 4.05 2.56 3.79
C GLN A 63 2.57 2.21 3.72
N LEU A 64 2.10 1.71 4.87
CA LEU A 64 0.73 1.49 5.34
C LEU A 64 0.15 0.07 5.21
N VAL A 65 0.26 -0.69 6.31
CA VAL A 65 -0.54 -1.89 6.62
C VAL A 65 -1.77 -1.46 7.41
N VAL A 66 -2.98 -1.91 7.04
CA VAL A 66 -4.22 -1.63 7.79
C VAL A 66 -4.73 -2.95 8.38
N PHE A 67 -4.71 -3.05 9.71
CA PHE A 67 -5.38 -4.14 10.44
C PHE A 67 -6.85 -3.81 10.59
N VAL A 68 -7.74 -4.80 10.44
CA VAL A 68 -9.19 -4.50 10.30
C VAL A 68 -10.06 -5.58 10.96
N ASP A 69 -9.51 -6.37 11.89
CA ASP A 69 -10.32 -7.12 12.83
C ASP A 69 -9.78 -7.00 14.26
N VAL A 70 -10.60 -7.43 15.23
CA VAL A 70 -10.29 -7.40 16.67
C VAL A 70 -9.00 -8.15 17.03
N ASP A 71 -8.53 -9.03 16.13
CA ASP A 71 -7.35 -9.88 16.30
C ASP A 71 -6.09 -9.32 15.60
N GLN A 72 -6.15 -8.07 15.11
CA GLN A 72 -5.06 -7.44 14.35
C GLN A 72 -4.67 -8.21 13.09
N ARG A 73 -5.64 -8.76 12.36
CA ARG A 73 -5.39 -9.45 11.09
C ARG A 73 -5.60 -8.53 9.87
N PRO A 74 -4.83 -8.71 8.78
CA PRO A 74 -4.87 -7.81 7.63
C PRO A 74 -6.09 -8.07 6.77
N VAL A 75 -6.91 -7.04 6.50
CA VAL A 75 -7.95 -7.11 5.45
C VAL A 75 -7.71 -6.10 4.32
N LEU A 76 -6.84 -5.12 4.54
CA LEU A 76 -6.45 -4.08 3.59
C LEU A 76 -4.97 -3.71 3.76
N PHE A 77 -4.27 -3.46 2.66
CA PHE A 77 -2.94 -2.85 2.71
C PHE A 77 -2.75 -1.80 1.61
N LEU A 78 -1.82 -0.88 1.82
CA LEU A 78 -1.48 0.22 0.90
C LEU A 78 0.04 0.19 0.61
N ASP A 79 0.41 0.28 -0.67
CA ASP A 79 1.77 0.65 -1.11
C ASP A 79 1.75 2.10 -1.58
N LEU A 80 2.32 3.00 -0.78
CA LEU A 80 2.41 4.42 -1.08
C LEU A 80 3.78 4.83 -1.62
N LYS A 81 3.76 5.42 -2.81
CA LYS A 81 4.89 6.13 -3.41
C LYS A 81 4.47 7.51 -3.88
N ASP A 82 5.48 8.31 -4.17
CA ASP A 82 5.40 9.69 -4.60
C ASP A 82 4.77 9.84 -6.00
N ASP A 83 4.21 11.01 -6.30
CA ASP A 83 3.65 11.32 -7.63
C ASP A 83 4.72 11.41 -8.73
N SER A 84 5.99 11.65 -8.38
CA SER A 84 7.11 11.58 -9.32
C SER A 84 7.20 10.23 -10.03
N HIS A 85 6.57 9.18 -9.51
CA HIS A 85 6.55 7.85 -10.14
C HIS A 85 5.46 7.67 -11.21
N VAL A 86 4.46 8.56 -11.28
CA VAL A 86 3.26 8.39 -12.14
C VAL A 86 3.63 8.33 -13.62
N GLY A 87 4.57 9.18 -14.06
CA GLY A 87 4.99 9.27 -15.47
C GLY A 87 5.90 8.15 -15.96
N PHE A 88 6.27 7.19 -15.10
CA PHE A 88 7.27 6.18 -15.44
C PHE A 88 6.65 4.77 -15.46
N PRO A 89 6.39 4.20 -16.65
CA PRO A 89 5.83 2.84 -16.77
C PRO A 89 6.61 1.78 -15.98
N ALA A 90 7.95 1.90 -15.97
CA ALA A 90 8.82 1.02 -15.19
C ALA A 90 8.54 1.09 -13.67
N LYS A 91 8.23 2.27 -13.13
CA LYS A 91 7.90 2.44 -11.71
C LYS A 91 6.53 1.84 -11.39
N ARG A 92 5.56 1.95 -12.31
CA ARG A 92 4.25 1.29 -12.18
C ARG A 92 4.37 -0.22 -12.23
N LYS A 93 5.18 -0.77 -13.13
CA LYS A 93 5.49 -2.21 -13.19
C LYS A 93 6.16 -2.70 -11.90
N ALA A 94 7.11 -1.93 -11.37
CA ALA A 94 7.74 -2.24 -10.08
C ALA A 94 6.73 -2.21 -8.91
N ALA A 95 5.75 -1.30 -8.94
CA ALA A 95 4.67 -1.27 -7.95
C ALA A 95 3.76 -2.51 -8.07
N ASP A 96 3.41 -2.94 -9.28
CA ASP A 96 2.62 -4.16 -9.51
C ASP A 96 3.32 -5.40 -8.94
N VAL A 97 4.64 -5.53 -9.18
CA VAL A 97 5.46 -6.61 -8.61
C VAL A 97 5.45 -6.57 -7.09
N ARG A 98 5.61 -5.39 -6.47
CA ARG A 98 5.55 -5.25 -5.01
C ARG A 98 4.18 -5.64 -4.46
N MET A 99 3.08 -5.17 -5.06
CA MET A 99 1.72 -5.51 -4.64
C MET A 99 1.50 -7.03 -4.66
N ARG A 100 1.90 -7.70 -5.74
CA ARG A 100 1.78 -9.16 -5.87
C ARG A 100 2.60 -9.91 -4.84
N LYS A 101 3.83 -9.46 -4.55
CA LYS A 101 4.67 -10.04 -3.48
C LYS A 101 3.95 -9.97 -2.12
N ARG A 102 3.34 -8.83 -1.78
CA ARG A 102 2.64 -8.64 -0.48
C ARG A 102 1.46 -9.57 -0.28
N TYR A 103 0.77 -9.97 -1.34
CA TYR A 103 -0.27 -10.98 -1.24
C TYR A 103 0.24 -12.36 -0.82
N ASN A 104 1.50 -12.70 -1.05
CA ASN A 104 2.05 -13.97 -0.55
C ASN A 104 2.32 -13.91 0.96
N ASP A 105 2.65 -12.73 1.46
CA ASP A 105 3.00 -12.52 2.87
C ASP A 105 1.76 -12.33 3.75
N LEU A 106 0.69 -11.70 3.24
CA LEU A 106 -0.45 -11.26 4.05
C LEU A 106 -1.73 -12.10 3.88
N LEU A 107 -1.88 -12.85 2.79
CA LEU A 107 -3.15 -13.54 2.50
C LEU A 107 -3.47 -14.65 3.52
N TYR A 108 -2.42 -15.33 4.02
CA TYR A 108 -2.58 -16.42 4.98
C TYR A 108 -3.32 -15.94 6.23
N ASP A 109 -2.91 -14.80 6.77
CA ASP A 109 -3.47 -14.22 8.00
C ASP A 109 -4.79 -13.47 7.80
N CYS A 110 -5.21 -13.20 6.56
CA CYS A 110 -6.43 -12.45 6.30
C CYS A 110 -7.68 -13.19 6.84
N PRO A 111 -8.52 -12.59 7.68
CA PRO A 111 -9.66 -13.27 8.30
C PRO A 111 -10.85 -13.48 7.35
N ILE A 112 -10.88 -12.73 6.24
CA ILE A 112 -11.97 -12.75 5.28
C ILE A 112 -11.55 -13.43 3.96
N PRO A 113 -12.52 -13.84 3.11
CA PRO A 113 -12.20 -14.57 1.87
C PRO A 113 -11.35 -13.78 0.87
N LYS A 114 -11.26 -12.45 1.01
CA LYS A 114 -10.58 -11.55 0.06
C LYS A 114 -9.67 -10.59 0.80
N LEU A 115 -8.40 -10.55 0.42
CA LEU A 115 -7.50 -9.47 0.84
C LEU A 115 -7.54 -8.36 -0.20
N HIS A 116 -7.72 -7.12 0.25
CA HIS A 116 -7.66 -5.93 -0.62
C HIS A 116 -6.32 -5.22 -0.50
N GLY A 117 -5.86 -4.65 -1.61
CA GLY A 117 -4.59 -3.92 -1.67
C GLY A 117 -4.73 -2.67 -2.52
N LEU A 118 -4.11 -1.57 -2.10
CA LEU A 118 -4.10 -0.30 -2.81
C LEU A 118 -2.66 0.03 -3.22
N SER A 119 -2.41 0.30 -4.49
CA SER A 119 -1.14 0.85 -4.96
C SER A 119 -1.35 2.30 -5.35
N VAL A 120 -0.73 3.21 -4.62
CA VAL A 120 -0.89 4.66 -4.85
C VAL A 120 0.45 5.29 -5.21
N LEU A 121 0.46 6.06 -6.30
CA LEU A 121 1.56 6.92 -6.72
C LEU A 121 1.04 8.36 -6.66
N GLY A 122 1.33 9.07 -5.58
CA GLY A 122 0.68 10.32 -5.24
C GLY A 122 -0.83 10.16 -5.18
N THR A 123 -1.57 10.85 -6.05
CA THR A 123 -3.04 10.74 -6.18
C THR A 123 -3.51 9.64 -7.13
N HIS A 124 -2.61 8.91 -7.80
CA HIS A 124 -2.97 7.87 -8.77
C HIS A 124 -3.05 6.50 -8.09
N MET A 125 -4.27 6.00 -7.93
CA MET A 125 -4.56 4.74 -7.25
C MET A 125 -4.84 3.59 -8.22
N ARG A 126 -4.41 2.39 -7.85
CA ARG A 126 -4.86 1.12 -8.44
C ARG A 126 -5.27 0.16 -7.33
N VAL A 127 -6.47 -0.38 -7.46
CA VAL A 127 -7.03 -1.35 -6.51
C VAL A 127 -6.67 -2.75 -6.96
N TYR A 128 -6.24 -3.57 -6.00
CA TYR A 128 -5.95 -4.98 -6.13
C TYR A 128 -6.85 -5.80 -5.22
N CYS A 129 -7.10 -7.05 -5.60
CA CYS A 129 -7.80 -8.02 -4.78
C CYS A 129 -7.23 -9.41 -5.04
N ARG A 130 -7.06 -10.21 -4.00
CA ARG A 130 -6.80 -11.66 -4.13
C ARG A 130 -7.85 -12.43 -3.35
N ASP A 131 -8.54 -13.32 -4.04
CA ASP A 131 -9.50 -14.24 -3.43
C ASP A 131 -8.74 -15.48 -2.94
N LYS A 132 -9.08 -15.98 -1.75
CA LYS A 132 -8.50 -17.22 -1.21
C LYS A 132 -8.93 -18.45 -2.00
N ALA A 133 -10.09 -18.42 -2.67
CA ALA A 133 -10.64 -19.56 -3.39
C ALA A 133 -9.89 -19.86 -4.70
N ASP A 134 -9.54 -18.82 -5.47
CA ASP A 134 -8.82 -18.99 -6.74
C ASP A 134 -7.32 -18.66 -6.64
N GLY A 135 -6.90 -17.95 -5.58
CA GLY A 135 -5.52 -17.52 -5.39
C GLY A 135 -5.03 -16.49 -6.41
N ILE A 136 -5.91 -15.93 -7.24
CA ILE A 136 -5.56 -15.02 -8.35
C ILE A 136 -5.58 -13.58 -7.86
N VAL A 137 -4.44 -12.88 -8.03
CA VAL A 137 -4.35 -11.44 -7.81
C VAL A 137 -4.90 -10.70 -9.03
N ARG A 138 -5.97 -9.95 -8.80
CA ARG A 138 -6.60 -9.03 -9.75
C ARG A 138 -6.17 -7.58 -9.44
N PRO A 139 -6.08 -6.70 -10.45
CA PRO A 139 -6.12 -6.98 -11.89
C PRO A 139 -4.94 -7.85 -12.36
N SER A 140 -4.97 -8.32 -13.61
CA SER A 140 -3.84 -9.03 -14.22
C SER A 140 -2.58 -8.16 -14.24
N SER A 141 -1.41 -8.82 -14.33
CA SER A 141 -0.11 -8.16 -14.33
C SER A 141 -0.05 -7.07 -15.38
N VAL A 142 0.59 -5.95 -15.03
CA VAL A 142 1.00 -4.99 -16.06
C VAL A 142 2.02 -5.71 -16.97
N PRO A 143 1.85 -5.66 -18.31
CA PRO A 143 2.83 -6.19 -19.26
C PRO A 143 4.24 -5.65 -19.05
#